data_AF-A0ABD5WPD9-F1
#
_entry.id   AF-A0ABD5WPD9-F1
#
_cell.length_a   1.000
_cell.length_b   1.000
_cell.length_c   1.000
_cell.angle_alpha   90.00
_cell.angle_beta   90.00
_cell.angle_gamma   90.00
#
_symmetry.space_group_name_H-M   'P 1'
#
loop_
_entity.id
_entity.type
_entity.pdbx_description
1 polymer ?
#
loop_
_entity_poly.entity_id
_entity_poly.type
_entity_poly.pdbx_seq_one_letter_code
_entity_poly.pdbx_strand_id
1 'polypeptide(L)'
;MNETERRRFLRAALAGASLTLAGTAAGQDDSDGEDDNEGNDSDGLVTVQSNESVGATVERIEEDIEDNDDLILVTTVDHARNAQSAGLDLRPTTLILFGNPNLGTKLMQASQTAGIDLPQKLLVWQAEDGTVNVTYNDPAWLADRHEVEGREDVPNTISERAPVAGDRTVSESAVRVRPPADAPAPPTFRARRGDNDSCSPKQC
;
A
#
# COMPACT_ATOMS: atom_id res chain seq x y z
N MET A 1 -28.60 -11.91 -13.44
CA MET A 1 -28.05 -12.46 -14.69
C MET A 1 -28.04 -13.98 -14.57
N ASN A 2 -28.51 -14.68 -15.60
CA ASN A 2 -29.25 -15.93 -15.44
C ASN A 2 -28.36 -17.12 -15.86
N GLU A 3 -28.47 -18.26 -15.16
CA GLU A 3 -27.72 -19.53 -15.32
C GLU A 3 -27.69 -20.13 -16.75
N THR A 4 -28.42 -19.54 -17.70
CA THR A 4 -28.52 -19.96 -19.11
C THR A 4 -27.39 -19.42 -19.99
N GLU A 5 -26.66 -18.39 -19.57
CA GLU A 5 -25.57 -17.79 -20.37
C GLU A 5 -24.20 -18.44 -20.10
N ARG A 6 -24.05 -19.18 -18.99
CA ARG A 6 -22.77 -19.82 -18.60
C ARG A 6 -22.45 -21.12 -19.34
N ARG A 7 -23.36 -21.65 -20.18
CA ARG A 7 -23.19 -22.97 -20.85
C ARG A 7 -22.96 -22.89 -22.37
N ARG A 8 -22.60 -21.73 -22.91
CA ARG A 8 -22.37 -21.55 -24.36
C ARG A 8 -20.91 -21.51 -24.84
N PHE A 9 -19.93 -21.75 -23.98
CA PHE A 9 -18.52 -21.82 -24.42
C PHE A 9 -17.88 -23.18 -24.11
N LEU A 10 -18.47 -24.24 -24.67
CA LEU A 10 -17.77 -25.51 -24.92
C LEU A 10 -17.79 -25.81 -26.42
N ARG A 11 -16.60 -26.14 -26.94
CA ARG A 11 -16.31 -26.89 -28.19
C ARG A 11 -16.35 -26.10 -29.50
N ALA A 12 -15.17 -25.96 -30.12
CA ALA A 12 -14.80 -26.69 -31.33
C ALA A 12 -13.64 -26.00 -32.08
N ALA A 13 -12.48 -26.67 -32.16
CA ALA A 13 -11.59 -26.61 -33.32
C ALA A 13 -10.51 -27.71 -33.20
N LEU A 14 -10.83 -28.90 -33.69
CA LEU A 14 -9.87 -29.91 -34.13
C LEU A 14 -9.64 -29.70 -35.63
N ALA A 15 -8.43 -29.29 -36.01
CA ALA A 15 -7.78 -29.49 -37.31
C ALA A 15 -6.30 -29.14 -37.08
N GLY A 16 -5.32 -30.02 -37.21
CA GLY A 16 -5.11 -30.93 -38.32
C GLY A 16 -4.06 -30.34 -39.27
N ALA A 17 -2.79 -30.32 -38.84
CA ALA A 17 -1.65 -30.09 -39.74
C ALA A 17 -0.38 -30.71 -39.11
N SER A 18 0.04 -31.86 -39.65
CA SER A 18 1.41 -32.36 -39.47
C SER A 18 2.33 -31.57 -40.39
N LEU A 19 3.39 -30.99 -39.83
CA LEU A 19 4.55 -30.55 -40.59
C LEU A 19 5.81 -31.00 -39.83
N THR A 20 6.50 -31.98 -40.39
CA THR A 20 7.78 -32.48 -39.87
C THR A 20 8.90 -31.73 -40.59
N LEU A 21 9.66 -30.91 -39.86
CA LEU A 21 10.99 -30.47 -40.30
C LEU A 21 12.02 -30.98 -39.30
N ALA A 22 12.90 -31.86 -39.78
CA ALA A 22 14.14 -32.20 -39.09
C ALA A 22 15.16 -31.09 -39.34
N GLY A 23 15.73 -30.55 -38.26
CA GLY A 23 16.84 -29.62 -38.29
C GLY A 23 17.66 -29.77 -37.01
N THR A 24 18.83 -30.39 -37.12
CA THR A 24 19.82 -30.46 -36.03
C THR A 24 20.58 -29.13 -36.01
N ALA A 25 20.70 -28.53 -34.83
CA ALA A 25 21.75 -27.55 -34.52
C ALA A 25 22.09 -27.68 -33.03
N ALA A 26 23.37 -27.90 -32.78
CA ALA A 26 23.95 -28.01 -31.45
C ALA A 26 24.32 -26.64 -30.90
N GLY A 27 24.13 -26.46 -29.59
CA GLY A 27 24.80 -25.47 -28.75
C GLY A 27 24.14 -24.09 -28.71
N GLN A 28 23.58 -23.72 -27.56
CA GLN A 28 24.23 -22.77 -26.67
C GLN A 28 23.57 -22.75 -25.29
N ASP A 29 24.45 -22.74 -24.31
CA ASP A 29 24.27 -22.50 -22.89
C ASP A 29 23.89 -21.03 -22.72
N ASP A 30 22.72 -20.76 -22.14
CA ASP A 30 22.41 -19.48 -21.51
C ASP A 30 21.44 -19.79 -20.37
N SER A 31 22.00 -19.76 -19.17
CA SER A 31 21.33 -19.70 -17.89
C SER A 31 20.54 -18.40 -17.80
N ASP A 32 19.25 -18.47 -18.06
CA ASP A 32 18.31 -17.43 -17.65
C ASP A 32 17.85 -17.77 -16.23
N GLY A 33 18.33 -16.99 -15.27
CA GLY A 33 17.75 -16.94 -13.94
C GLY A 33 16.35 -16.35 -14.06
N GLU A 34 15.34 -17.19 -13.88
CA GLU A 34 13.97 -16.79 -13.60
C GLU A 34 13.95 -16.04 -12.26
N ASP A 35 14.03 -14.70 -12.35
CA ASP A 35 13.64 -13.78 -11.29
C ASP A 35 12.10 -13.71 -11.29
N ASP A 36 11.49 -14.80 -10.82
CA ASP A 36 10.04 -14.95 -10.69
C ASP A 36 9.52 -14.12 -9.51
N ASN A 37 9.55 -12.79 -9.64
CA ASN A 37 8.68 -11.92 -8.89
C ASN A 37 7.44 -11.56 -9.72
N GLU A 38 6.82 -12.57 -10.35
CA GLU A 38 5.47 -12.46 -10.88
C GLU A 38 4.50 -12.59 -9.70
N GLY A 39 4.12 -11.42 -9.15
CA GLY A 39 2.99 -11.32 -8.24
C GLY A 39 1.77 -11.95 -8.88
N ASN A 40 1.27 -13.02 -8.28
CA ASN A 40 0.00 -13.61 -8.67
C ASN A 40 -1.12 -12.63 -8.27
N ASP A 41 -1.45 -11.70 -9.16
CA ASP A 41 -2.50 -10.67 -9.01
C ASP A 41 -3.90 -11.26 -8.74
N SER A 42 -4.06 -12.60 -8.70
CA SER A 42 -5.34 -13.25 -8.38
C SER A 42 -5.70 -13.29 -6.90
N ASP A 43 -4.72 -13.16 -6.00
CA ASP A 43 -4.94 -13.45 -4.57
C ASP A 43 -5.27 -12.19 -3.73
N GLY A 44 -5.28 -11.01 -4.36
CA GLY A 44 -5.64 -9.74 -3.71
C GLY A 44 -4.60 -9.23 -2.70
N LEU A 45 -3.40 -9.80 -2.72
CA LEU A 45 -2.28 -9.44 -1.85
C LEU A 45 -1.08 -9.03 -2.69
N VAL A 46 -0.41 -7.95 -2.28
CA VAL A 46 0.89 -7.54 -2.80
C VAL A 46 1.95 -7.84 -1.76
N THR A 47 3.07 -8.43 -2.17
CA THR A 47 4.22 -8.72 -1.31
C THR A 47 5.48 -8.09 -1.87
N VAL A 48 6.25 -7.43 -1.01
CA VAL A 48 7.53 -6.81 -1.34
C VAL A 48 8.59 -7.24 -0.33
N GLN A 49 9.82 -7.40 -0.80
CA GLN A 49 10.93 -7.84 0.06
C GLN A 49 11.59 -6.64 0.77
N SER A 50 12.00 -6.87 2.01
CA SER A 50 12.83 -5.96 2.81
C SER A 50 14.25 -6.51 2.92
N ASN A 51 15.24 -5.61 2.85
CA ASN A 51 16.64 -5.95 3.09
C ASN A 51 17.01 -5.89 4.59
N GLU A 52 16.07 -5.48 5.43
CA GLU A 52 16.24 -5.31 6.87
C GLU A 52 15.61 -6.47 7.65
N SER A 53 15.96 -6.60 8.93
CA SER A 53 15.27 -7.55 9.81
C SER A 53 13.79 -7.21 9.97
N VAL A 54 12.95 -8.16 10.42
CA VAL A 54 11.53 -7.90 10.71
C VAL A 54 11.37 -6.73 11.70
N GLY A 55 12.16 -6.69 12.77
CA GLY A 55 12.09 -5.62 13.77
C GLY A 55 12.44 -4.24 13.20
N ALA A 56 13.55 -4.14 12.45
CA ALA A 56 13.96 -2.89 11.83
C ALA A 56 12.98 -2.43 10.73
N THR A 57 12.39 -3.37 9.99
CA THR A 57 11.36 -3.06 8.99
C THR A 57 10.09 -2.53 9.66
N VAL A 58 9.66 -3.13 10.78
CA VAL A 58 8.50 -2.66 11.56
C VAL A 58 8.75 -1.26 12.10
N GLU A 59 9.89 -1.03 12.76
CA GLU A 59 10.26 0.27 13.33
C GLU A 59 10.26 1.37 12.27
N ARG A 60 10.89 1.13 11.12
CA ARG A 60 10.89 2.06 9.99
C ARG A 60 9.47 2.38 9.48
N ILE A 61 8.63 1.36 9.33
CA ILE A 61 7.23 1.56 8.87
C ILE A 61 6.44 2.38 9.90
N GLU A 62 6.62 2.12 11.20
CA GLU A 62 5.97 2.88 12.27
C GLU A 62 6.42 4.35 12.24
N GLU A 63 7.72 4.62 12.12
CA GLU A 63 8.26 5.98 11.96
C GLU A 63 7.65 6.69 10.74
N ASP A 64 7.65 6.03 9.58
CA ASP A 64 7.10 6.60 8.33
C ASP A 64 5.58 6.86 8.41
N ILE A 65 4.84 6.09 9.21
CA ILE A 65 3.41 6.33 9.50
C ILE A 65 3.24 7.50 10.46
N GLU A 66 4.03 7.56 11.52
CA GLU A 66 3.96 8.60 12.56
C GLU A 66 4.41 9.98 12.06
N ASP A 67 5.33 10.03 11.10
CA ASP A 67 5.77 11.25 10.41
C ASP A 67 4.73 11.83 9.45
N ASN A 68 3.59 11.17 9.27
CA ASN A 68 2.50 11.59 8.39
C ASN A 68 1.24 11.98 9.19
N ASP A 69 0.96 13.29 9.26
CA ASP A 69 -0.18 13.87 9.98
C ASP A 69 -1.57 13.35 9.54
N ASP A 70 -1.68 12.79 8.33
CA ASP A 70 -2.94 12.25 7.80
C ASP A 70 -3.16 10.76 8.17
N LEU A 71 -2.14 10.10 8.73
CA LEU A 71 -2.17 8.70 9.11
C LEU A 71 -2.23 8.55 10.64
N ILE A 72 -2.83 7.44 11.07
CA ILE A 72 -2.86 7.04 12.48
C ILE A 72 -2.38 5.61 12.56
N LEU A 73 -1.30 5.38 13.30
CA LEU A 73 -0.94 4.05 13.77
C LEU A 73 -1.99 3.61 14.79
N VAL A 74 -2.78 2.60 14.45
CA VAL A 74 -3.86 2.09 15.31
C VAL A 74 -3.28 1.12 16.31
N THR A 75 -2.53 0.13 15.84
CA THR A 75 -1.86 -0.85 16.70
C THR A 75 -0.87 -1.68 15.91
N THR A 76 0.09 -2.28 16.62
CA THR A 76 1.00 -3.29 16.09
C THR A 76 0.85 -4.59 16.87
N VAL A 77 0.60 -5.68 16.14
CA VAL A 77 0.29 -7.01 16.68
C VAL A 77 1.42 -7.97 16.35
N ASP A 78 2.12 -8.43 17.38
CA ASP A 78 3.17 -9.43 17.25
C ASP A 78 2.56 -10.84 17.32
N HIS A 79 2.38 -11.46 16.15
CA HIS A 79 1.81 -12.79 16.04
C HIS A 79 2.77 -13.87 16.56
N ALA A 80 4.08 -13.68 16.44
CA ALA A 80 5.07 -14.63 16.96
C ALA A 80 5.00 -14.73 18.49
N ARG A 81 4.92 -13.59 19.19
CA ARG A 81 4.70 -13.55 20.65
C ARG A 81 3.34 -14.10 21.06
N ASN A 82 2.29 -13.84 20.27
CA ASN A 82 0.96 -14.43 20.51
C ASN A 82 1.00 -15.96 20.39
N ALA A 83 1.70 -16.50 19.39
CA ALA A 83 1.90 -17.94 19.23
C ALA A 83 2.66 -18.54 20.42
N GLN A 84 3.76 -17.90 20.86
CA GLN A 84 4.53 -18.33 22.02
C GLN A 84 3.67 -18.38 23.30
N SER A 85 2.79 -17.39 23.48
CA SER A 85 1.86 -17.34 24.61
C SER A 85 0.84 -18.50 24.60
N ALA A 86 0.62 -19.11 23.44
CA ALA A 86 -0.20 -20.31 23.25
C ALA A 86 0.63 -21.62 23.23
N GLY A 87 1.93 -21.56 23.49
CA GLY A 87 2.83 -22.73 23.43
C GLY A 87 3.13 -23.21 22.00
N LEU A 88 2.94 -22.35 21.01
CA LEU A 88 3.22 -22.61 19.60
C LEU A 88 4.45 -21.82 19.15
N ASP A 89 5.11 -22.34 18.12
CA ASP A 89 6.20 -21.62 17.44
C ASP A 89 5.69 -20.99 16.14
N LEU A 90 6.12 -19.76 15.88
CA LEU A 90 5.83 -19.04 14.66
C LEU A 90 7.03 -18.13 14.38
N ARG A 91 7.53 -18.18 13.13
CA ARG A 91 8.58 -17.28 12.66
C ARG A 91 8.19 -15.81 12.88
N PRO A 92 9.14 -14.89 13.03
CA PRO A 92 8.85 -13.45 13.20
C PRO A 92 7.76 -12.99 12.22
N THR A 93 6.64 -12.55 12.79
CA THR A 93 5.41 -12.19 12.04
C THR A 93 4.70 -11.10 12.84
N THR A 94 4.63 -9.90 12.27
CA THR A 94 4.07 -8.71 12.92
C THR A 94 3.09 -8.01 11.98
N LEU A 95 1.90 -7.71 12.47
CA LEU A 95 0.86 -7.01 11.72
C LEU A 95 0.76 -5.56 12.24
N ILE A 96 0.93 -4.59 11.35
CA ILE A 96 0.80 -3.17 11.62
C ILE A 96 -0.56 -2.70 11.06
N LEU A 97 -1.39 -2.12 11.92
CA LEU A 97 -2.69 -1.57 11.55
C LEU A 97 -2.62 -0.05 11.60
N PHE A 98 -2.98 0.59 10.51
CA PHE A 98 -2.93 2.04 10.38
C PHE A 98 -3.99 2.54 9.41
N GLY A 99 -4.32 3.83 9.44
CA GLY A 99 -5.26 4.35 8.47
C GLY A 99 -5.41 5.86 8.47
N ASN A 100 -6.10 6.34 7.44
CA ASN A 100 -6.53 7.72 7.30
C ASN A 100 -8.04 7.79 7.58
N PRO A 101 -8.50 8.36 8.71
CA PRO A 101 -9.93 8.42 9.04
C PRO A 101 -10.78 9.17 8.00
N ASN A 102 -10.21 10.20 7.35
CA ASN A 102 -10.92 10.99 6.33
C ASN A 102 -11.17 10.15 5.07
N LEU A 103 -10.15 9.45 4.57
CA LEU A 103 -10.28 8.57 3.40
C LEU A 103 -11.13 7.34 3.71
N GLY A 104 -10.89 6.67 4.84
CA GLY A 104 -11.65 5.49 5.26
C GLY A 104 -13.14 5.78 5.41
N THR A 105 -13.50 6.95 5.96
CA THR A 105 -14.91 7.36 6.06
C THR A 105 -15.55 7.59 4.69
N LYS A 106 -14.85 8.25 3.76
CA LYS A 106 -15.34 8.45 2.39
C LYS A 106 -15.55 7.11 1.66
N LEU A 107 -14.67 6.15 1.89
CA LEU A 107 -14.79 4.81 1.34
C LEU A 107 -16.03 4.09 1.90
N MET A 108 -16.25 4.14 3.22
CA MET A 108 -17.45 3.57 3.84
C MET A 108 -18.75 4.27 3.40
N GLN A 109 -18.70 5.57 3.09
CA GLN A 109 -19.82 6.28 2.46
C GLN A 109 -20.09 5.82 1.02
N ALA A 110 -19.10 5.25 0.33
CA ALA A 110 -19.30 4.58 -0.96
C ALA A 110 -19.93 3.21 -0.77
N SER A 111 -19.30 2.41 0.08
CA SER A 111 -19.67 1.04 0.37
C SER A 111 -19.36 0.78 1.83
N GLN A 112 -20.40 0.70 2.66
CA GLN A 112 -20.25 0.47 4.09
C GLN A 112 -19.50 -0.84 4.39
N THR A 113 -19.59 -1.81 3.46
CA THR A 113 -18.91 -3.11 3.57
C THR A 113 -17.38 -2.98 3.53
N ALA A 114 -16.84 -1.90 2.95
CA ALA A 114 -15.41 -1.63 2.96
C ALA A 114 -14.83 -1.46 4.38
N GLY A 115 -15.69 -1.16 5.36
CA GLY A 115 -15.28 -1.07 6.77
C GLY A 115 -14.73 -2.37 7.35
N ILE A 116 -14.99 -3.54 6.74
CA ILE A 116 -14.41 -4.82 7.21
C ILE A 116 -12.90 -4.92 6.93
N ASP A 117 -12.44 -4.20 5.91
CA ASP A 117 -11.06 -4.18 5.46
C ASP A 117 -10.29 -2.95 5.97
N LEU A 118 -10.97 -2.08 6.72
CA LEU A 118 -10.39 -0.95 7.45
C LEU A 118 -10.17 -1.29 8.94
N PRO A 119 -9.12 -0.74 9.59
CA PRO A 119 -8.03 0.07 9.00
C PRO A 119 -7.12 -0.77 8.08
N GLN A 120 -6.24 -0.09 7.34
CA GLN A 120 -5.27 -0.76 6.47
C GLN A 120 -4.28 -1.61 7.29
N LYS A 121 -3.72 -2.64 6.64
CA LYS A 121 -2.90 -3.68 7.25
C LYS A 121 -1.61 -3.85 6.46
N LEU A 122 -0.47 -3.84 7.14
CA LEU A 122 0.83 -4.30 6.63
C LEU A 122 1.29 -5.48 7.48
N LEU A 123 1.55 -6.62 6.86
CA LEU A 123 2.09 -7.81 7.50
C LEU A 123 3.58 -7.91 7.20
N VAL A 124 4.42 -7.71 8.20
CA VAL A 124 5.87 -7.93 8.10
C VAL A 124 6.19 -9.32 8.64
N TRP A 125 6.81 -10.17 7.82
CA TRP A 125 7.03 -11.56 8.21
C TRP A 125 8.31 -12.14 7.61
N GLN A 126 8.87 -13.14 8.30
CA GLN A 126 10.03 -13.87 7.84
C GLN A 126 9.62 -15.20 7.17
N ALA A 127 10.04 -15.38 5.93
CA ALA A 127 9.89 -16.62 5.18
C ALA A 127 10.85 -17.71 5.70
N GLU A 128 10.65 -18.95 5.22
CA GLU A 128 11.42 -20.11 5.67
C GLU A 128 12.91 -20.03 5.29
N ASP A 129 13.21 -19.40 4.17
CA ASP A 129 14.56 -19.11 3.69
C ASP A 129 15.25 -17.96 4.46
N GLY A 130 14.53 -17.30 5.36
CA GLY A 130 15.00 -16.16 6.14
C GLY A 130 14.70 -14.79 5.53
N THR A 131 14.15 -14.73 4.31
CA THR A 131 13.77 -13.49 3.61
C THR A 131 12.68 -12.76 4.40
N VAL A 132 12.79 -11.43 4.50
CA VAL A 132 11.79 -10.58 5.16
C VAL A 132 10.87 -9.99 4.11
N ASN A 133 9.58 -10.19 4.30
CA ASN A 133 8.52 -9.76 3.39
C ASN A 133 7.59 -8.77 4.10
N VAL A 134 7.07 -7.82 3.33
CA VAL A 134 5.95 -6.97 3.73
C VAL A 134 4.81 -7.24 2.77
N THR A 135 3.68 -7.70 3.30
CA THR A 135 2.48 -8.04 2.53
C THR A 135 1.31 -7.14 2.91
N TYR A 136 0.55 -6.68 1.94
CA TYR A 136 -0.67 -5.87 2.14
C TYR A 136 -1.76 -6.22 1.14
N ASN A 137 -3.00 -5.80 1.39
CA ASN A 137 -4.10 -5.99 0.46
C ASN A 137 -3.95 -5.04 -0.73
N ASP A 138 -4.07 -5.57 -1.95
CA ASP A 138 -4.09 -4.77 -3.17
C ASP A 138 -5.27 -3.78 -3.14
N PRO A 139 -5.03 -2.45 -3.24
CA PRO A 139 -6.09 -1.46 -3.33
C PRO A 139 -7.08 -1.70 -4.48
N ALA A 140 -6.61 -2.18 -5.64
CA ALA A 140 -7.48 -2.47 -6.77
C ALA A 140 -8.44 -3.62 -6.45
N TRP A 141 -7.92 -4.69 -5.86
CA TRP A 141 -8.72 -5.80 -5.38
C TRP A 141 -9.76 -5.38 -4.32
N LEU A 142 -9.39 -4.48 -3.40
CA LEU A 142 -10.34 -3.94 -2.40
C LEU A 142 -11.44 -3.09 -3.04
N ALA A 143 -11.11 -2.27 -4.05
CA ALA A 143 -12.08 -1.48 -4.78
C ALA A 143 -13.11 -2.37 -5.49
N ASP A 144 -12.63 -3.42 -6.18
CA ASP A 144 -13.45 -4.40 -6.86
C ASP A 144 -14.32 -5.20 -5.88
N ARG A 145 -13.73 -5.69 -4.78
CA ARG A 145 -14.42 -6.46 -3.73
C ARG A 145 -15.62 -5.72 -3.14
N HIS A 146 -15.52 -4.40 -2.99
CA HIS A 146 -16.54 -3.58 -2.35
C HIS A 146 -17.42 -2.80 -3.33
N GLU A 147 -17.29 -3.06 -4.63
CA GLU A 147 -18.03 -2.40 -5.72
C GLU A 147 -17.89 -0.87 -5.65
N VAL A 148 -16.69 -0.39 -5.34
CA VAL A 148 -16.39 1.05 -5.25
C VAL A 148 -16.05 1.56 -6.64
N GLU A 149 -17.05 1.62 -7.52
CA GLU A 149 -16.89 2.19 -8.86
C GLU A 149 -16.95 3.73 -8.84
N GLY A 150 -16.17 4.38 -9.71
CA GLY A 150 -16.41 5.77 -10.12
C GLY A 150 -16.03 6.87 -9.13
N ARG A 151 -15.05 6.64 -8.26
CA ARG A 151 -14.43 7.71 -7.45
C ARG A 151 -12.94 7.77 -7.73
N GLU A 152 -12.59 8.57 -8.73
CA GLU A 152 -11.20 8.94 -9.10
C GLU A 152 -10.42 9.55 -7.91
N ASP A 153 -11.13 9.91 -6.84
CA ASP A 153 -10.62 10.49 -5.60
C ASP A 153 -10.31 9.47 -4.48
N VAL A 154 -10.42 8.16 -4.71
CA VAL A 154 -10.00 7.12 -3.75
C VAL A 154 -8.60 6.69 -4.15
N PRO A 155 -7.56 7.32 -3.61
CA PRO A 155 -6.31 7.29 -4.31
C PRO A 155 -5.46 6.12 -3.81
N ASN A 156 -4.73 5.55 -4.75
CA ASN A 156 -3.54 4.71 -4.61
C ASN A 156 -2.46 5.29 -3.67
N THR A 157 -2.71 6.43 -3.01
CA THR A 157 -1.75 7.18 -2.19
C THR A 157 -1.28 6.43 -0.94
N ILE A 158 -1.98 5.39 -0.49
CA ILE A 158 -1.59 4.65 0.72
C ILE A 158 -0.58 3.54 0.40
N SER A 159 -0.64 2.93 -0.80
CA SER A 159 0.31 1.87 -1.21
C SER A 159 1.50 2.41 -2.01
N GLU A 160 1.33 3.45 -2.84
CA GLU A 160 2.45 4.00 -3.63
C GLU A 160 3.53 4.69 -2.77
N ARG A 161 3.24 4.94 -1.49
CA ARG A 161 4.16 5.56 -0.55
C ARG A 161 4.42 4.69 0.69
N ALA A 162 4.09 3.40 0.61
CA ALA A 162 4.62 2.44 1.58
C ALA A 162 6.14 2.33 1.34
N PRO A 163 6.98 2.65 2.32
CA PRO A 163 8.43 2.74 2.18
C PRO A 163 9.05 1.35 2.29
N VAL A 164 8.75 0.49 1.32
CA VAL A 164 9.32 -0.87 1.30
C VAL A 164 9.90 -1.16 -0.08
N ALA A 165 10.98 -0.44 -0.38
CA ALA A 165 12.02 -0.91 -1.28
C ALA A 165 13.29 -0.12 -0.96
N GLY A 166 14.33 -0.84 -0.50
CA GLY A 166 15.67 -0.29 -0.38
C GLY A 166 16.14 0.22 -1.75
N ASP A 167 16.50 1.49 -1.78
CA ASP A 167 17.18 2.20 -2.88
C ASP A 167 16.56 2.06 -4.27
N ARG A 168 15.74 3.06 -4.65
CA ARG A 168 15.99 3.82 -5.89
C ARG A 168 15.15 5.09 -6.00
N THR A 169 15.89 6.20 -5.98
CA THR A 169 15.74 7.35 -6.88
C THR A 169 14.64 7.23 -7.95
N VAL A 170 13.49 7.84 -7.69
CA VAL A 170 12.64 8.33 -8.79
C VAL A 170 12.82 9.83 -8.85
N SER A 171 13.34 10.26 -9.99
CA SER A 171 13.54 11.64 -10.36
C SER A 171 12.31 12.46 -10.04
N GLU A 172 12.55 13.61 -9.43
CA GLU A 172 11.65 14.74 -9.38
C GLU A 172 11.02 14.95 -10.77
N SER A 173 9.80 14.47 -10.94
CA SER A 173 8.97 14.71 -12.11
C SER A 173 7.54 14.96 -11.64
N ALA A 174 7.39 16.17 -11.12
CA ALA A 174 6.25 17.04 -11.33
C ALA A 174 4.84 16.44 -11.15
N VAL A 175 4.30 16.60 -9.94
CA VAL A 175 2.92 17.11 -9.79
C VAL A 175 2.99 18.39 -8.96
N ARG A 176 3.33 19.51 -9.62
CA ARG A 176 2.94 20.82 -9.09
C ARG A 176 1.44 20.96 -9.34
N VAL A 177 0.62 20.74 -8.33
CA VAL A 177 -0.74 21.28 -8.32
C VAL A 177 -0.59 22.80 -8.30
N ARG A 178 -0.77 23.44 -9.46
CA ARG A 178 -0.90 24.89 -9.52
C ARG A 178 -2.18 25.26 -8.76
N PRO A 179 -2.14 26.18 -7.79
CA PRO A 179 -3.37 26.74 -7.25
C PRO A 179 -4.15 27.43 -8.37
N PRO A 180 -5.49 27.45 -8.32
CA PRO A 180 -6.31 28.17 -9.29
C PRO A 180 -5.88 29.64 -9.32
N ALA A 181 -5.76 30.21 -10.52
CA ALA A 181 -5.23 31.55 -10.75
C ALA A 181 -6.02 32.70 -10.08
N ASP A 182 -7.17 32.40 -9.47
CA ASP A 182 -8.10 33.37 -8.89
C ASP A 182 -8.30 33.22 -7.36
N ALA A 183 -7.38 32.56 -6.64
CA ALA A 183 -7.45 32.54 -5.18
C ALA A 183 -7.16 33.94 -4.60
N PRO A 184 -8.06 34.56 -3.81
CA PRO A 184 -7.83 35.86 -3.22
C PRO A 184 -6.64 35.80 -2.24
N ALA A 185 -5.74 36.78 -2.32
CA ALA A 185 -4.58 36.87 -1.45
C ALA A 185 -5.00 36.89 0.04
N PRO A 186 -4.31 36.15 0.93
CA PRO A 186 -4.61 36.18 2.35
C PRO A 186 -4.38 37.60 2.91
N PRO A 187 -5.20 38.06 3.86
CA PRO A 187 -5.05 39.39 4.44
C PRO A 187 -3.70 39.49 5.16
N THR A 188 -2.89 40.46 4.76
CA THR A 188 -1.64 40.78 5.45
C THR A 188 -1.96 41.36 6.83
N PHE A 189 -1.82 40.55 7.88
CA PHE A 189 -1.89 41.05 9.25
C PHE A 189 -0.62 41.84 9.55
N ARG A 190 -0.71 43.18 9.49
CA ARG A 190 0.40 44.06 9.88
C ARG A 190 0.53 43.97 11.39
N ALA A 191 1.54 43.25 11.88
CA ALA A 191 1.92 43.29 13.28
C ALA A 191 2.20 44.75 13.66
N ARG A 192 1.31 45.37 14.45
CA ARG A 192 1.66 46.61 15.14
C ARG A 192 2.74 46.26 16.14
N ARG A 193 3.94 46.81 15.95
CA ARG A 193 4.90 46.96 17.05
C ARG A 193 4.16 47.75 18.12
N GLY A 194 3.90 47.11 19.25
CA GLY A 194 3.45 47.80 20.45
C GLY A 194 4.64 48.58 20.98
N ASP A 195 4.59 49.89 20.77
CA ASP A 195 5.51 50.83 21.39
C ASP A 195 5.40 50.74 22.90
N ASN A 196 6.57 50.68 23.52
CA ASN A 196 6.80 50.54 24.94
C ASN A 196 6.70 51.94 25.55
N ASP A 197 5.49 52.41 25.88
CA ASP A 197 5.28 53.70 26.53
C ASP A 197 4.61 53.55 27.91
N SER A 198 5.45 53.65 28.93
CA SER A 198 5.27 54.45 30.14
C SER A 198 3.86 54.55 30.75
N CYS A 199 3.66 53.93 31.92
CA CYS A 199 2.87 54.58 32.97
C CYS A 199 3.32 54.16 34.39
N SER A 200 3.46 55.18 35.24
CA SER A 200 4.08 55.22 36.57
C SER A 200 3.36 54.45 37.69
N PRO A 201 4.06 54.18 38.82
CA PRO A 201 3.48 53.55 40.01
C PRO A 201 2.70 54.60 40.81
N LYS A 202 1.40 54.38 41.00
CA LYS A 202 0.58 54.85 42.14
C LYS A 202 -0.90 54.58 41.87
N GLN A 203 -1.42 53.52 42.45
CA GLN A 203 -2.76 53.50 43.06
C GLN A 203 -2.71 52.44 44.16
N CYS A 204 -3.10 52.91 45.35
CA CYS A 204 -3.19 52.16 46.60
C CYS A 204 -4.23 51.04 46.53
#